data_AF-A0A7V9T4Y4-F1
#
_entry.id   AF-A0A7V9T4Y4-F1
#
_cell.length_a   1.000
_cell.length_b   1.000
_cell.length_c   1.000
_cell.angle_alpha   90.00
_cell.angle_beta   90.00
_cell.angle_gamma   90.00
#
_symmetry.space_group_name_H-M   'P 1'
#
loop_
_entity.id
_entity.type
_entity.pdbx_description
1 polymer ?
#
loop_
_entity_poly.entity_id
_entity_poly.type
_entity_poly.pdbx_seq_one_letter_code
_entity_poly.pdbx_strand_id
1 'polypeptide(L)'
;MRFLFTTIQFTEADFYARVSEHLRDGHGHEVAHVVVSRRATEAMRARGLDARCLPDLMASAAPLDLAAETERLEASYDTPSLRDVWLTDPACAGRPEAWCLERTVRCFRALERAFDDVGP
;
A
#
# COMPACT_ATOMS: atom_id res chain seq x y z
N MET A 1 5.89 -19.17 6.81
CA MET A 1 4.68 -18.34 6.66
C MET A 1 5.06 -17.04 5.99
N ARG A 2 4.09 -16.31 5.45
CA ARG A 2 4.31 -15.09 4.69
C ARG A 2 3.65 -13.93 5.41
N PHE A 3 4.38 -12.84 5.56
CA PHE A 3 3.90 -11.62 6.22
C PHE A 3 4.04 -10.44 5.27
N LEU A 4 2.97 -9.65 5.15
CA LEU A 4 3.02 -8.36 4.49
C LEU A 4 2.68 -7.27 5.52
N PHE A 5 3.64 -6.38 5.76
CA PHE A 5 3.44 -5.23 6.63
C PHE A 5 3.13 -3.98 5.82
N THR A 6 2.13 -3.22 6.27
CA THR A 6 1.84 -1.88 5.75
C THR A 6 2.22 -0.85 6.81
N THR A 7 3.13 0.08 6.49
CA THR A 7 3.58 1.12 7.44
C THR A 7 3.57 2.51 6.82
N ILE A 8 3.34 3.54 7.64
CA ILE A 8 3.18 4.91 7.16
C ILE A 8 4.47 5.70 7.35
N GLN A 9 5.02 5.70 8.57
CA GLN A 9 6.11 6.61 8.98
C GLN A 9 7.40 5.88 9.35
N PHE A 10 8.49 6.64 9.44
CA PHE A 10 9.85 6.13 9.66
C PHE A 10 10.01 5.32 10.96
N THR A 11 9.46 5.80 12.09
CA THR A 11 9.60 5.08 13.37
C THR A 11 8.88 3.75 13.37
N GLU A 12 7.66 3.73 12.81
CA GLU A 12 6.87 2.51 12.65
C GLU A 12 7.57 1.53 11.70
N ALA A 13 8.03 2.03 10.55
CA ALA A 13 8.77 1.23 9.57
C ALA A 13 10.03 0.61 10.18
N ASP A 14 10.86 1.37 10.91
CA ASP A 14 12.06 0.81 11.54
C ASP A 14 11.73 -0.28 12.58
N PHE A 15 10.66 -0.10 13.36
CA PHE A 15 10.19 -1.13 14.27
C PHE A 15 9.83 -2.42 13.53
N TYR A 16 8.99 -2.32 12.49
CA TYR A 16 8.59 -3.50 11.72
C TYR A 16 9.73 -4.10 10.88
N ALA A 17 10.74 -3.32 10.51
CA ALA A 17 11.96 -3.83 9.89
C ALA A 17 12.71 -4.79 10.84
N ARG A 18 12.85 -4.40 12.12
CA ARG A 18 13.47 -5.27 13.15
C ARG A 18 12.64 -6.52 13.43
N VAL A 19 11.30 -6.39 13.48
CA VAL A 19 10.40 -7.54 13.58
C VAL A 19 10.59 -8.49 12.39
N SER A 20 10.74 -7.94 11.19
CA SER A 20 10.92 -8.73 9.97
C SER A 20 12.22 -9.51 9.95
N GLU A 21 13.32 -8.89 10.39
CA GLU A 21 14.60 -9.58 10.56
C GLU A 21 14.46 -10.74 11.54
N HIS A 22 13.79 -10.54 12.68
CA HIS A 22 13.54 -11.61 13.63
C HIS A 22 12.69 -12.76 13.05
N LEU A 23 11.63 -12.45 12.31
CA LEU A 23 10.76 -13.46 11.69
C LEU A 23 11.50 -14.25 10.59
N ARG A 24 12.29 -13.56 9.77
CA ARG A 24 13.08 -14.19 8.71
C ARG A 24 14.19 -15.06 9.29
N ASP A 25 14.99 -14.50 10.18
CA ASP A 25 16.23 -15.12 10.65
C ASP A 25 15.96 -16.17 11.73
N GLY A 26 14.96 -15.94 12.58
CA GLY A 26 14.58 -16.86 13.67
C GLY A 26 13.63 -17.98 13.26
N HIS A 27 12.81 -17.76 12.24
CA HIS A 27 11.69 -18.66 11.90
C HIS A 27 11.55 -18.98 10.40
N GLY A 28 12.47 -18.51 9.55
CA GLY A 28 12.47 -18.80 8.12
C GLY A 28 11.21 -18.28 7.40
N HIS A 29 10.61 -17.20 7.89
CA HIS A 29 9.43 -16.61 7.28
C HIS A 29 9.78 -15.68 6.11
N GLU A 30 8.88 -15.61 5.13
CA GLU A 30 8.94 -14.61 4.06
C GLU A 30 8.27 -13.34 4.53
N VAL A 31 8.91 -12.19 4.31
CA VAL A 31 8.40 -10.90 4.76
C VAL A 31 8.54 -9.85 3.67
N ALA A 32 7.45 -9.15 3.40
CA ALA A 32 7.37 -8.03 2.48
C ALA A 32 6.77 -6.79 3.16
N HIS A 33 7.04 -5.62 2.61
CA HIS A 33 6.56 -4.33 3.13
C HIS A 33 5.95 -3.47 2.02
N VAL A 34 4.85 -2.79 2.33
CA VAL A 34 4.34 -1.64 1.58
C VAL A 34 4.40 -0.42 2.50
N VAL A 35 5.16 0.59 2.10
CA VAL A 35 5.51 1.72 2.97
C VAL A 35 5.13 3.03 2.29
N VAL A 36 4.49 3.96 3.00
CA VAL A 36 4.14 5.27 2.44
C VAL A 36 5.37 6.17 2.22
N SER A 37 6.34 6.10 3.12
CA SER A 37 7.56 6.90 3.05
C SER A 37 8.63 6.30 2.14
N ARG A 38 9.04 7.06 1.09
CA ARG A 38 10.17 6.72 0.20
C ARG A 38 11.46 6.47 0.98
N ARG A 39 11.82 7.39 1.88
CA ARG A 39 13.02 7.28 2.71
C ARG A 39 13.03 6.02 3.57
N ALA A 40 11.89 5.67 4.18
CA ALA A 40 11.80 4.46 4.99
C ALA A 40 11.88 3.20 4.11
N THR A 41 11.26 3.22 2.92
CA THR A 41 11.38 2.14 1.92
C THR A 41 12.84 1.90 1.54
N GLU A 42 13.58 2.96 1.23
CA GLU A 42 15.01 2.89 0.89
C GLU A 42 15.84 2.32 2.05
N ALA A 43 15.57 2.76 3.27
CA ALA A 43 16.24 2.25 4.47
C ALA A 43 15.97 0.75 4.70
N MET A 44 14.74 0.27 4.46
CA MET A 44 14.41 -1.15 4.52
C MET A 44 15.11 -1.96 3.44
N ARG A 45 15.13 -1.45 2.20
CA ARG A 45 15.84 -2.09 1.08
C ARG A 45 17.33 -2.21 1.33
N ALA A 46 17.95 -1.19 1.93
CA ALA A 46 19.35 -1.22 2.32
C ALA A 46 19.68 -2.32 3.35
N ARG A 47 18.67 -2.81 4.08
CA ARG A 47 18.76 -3.95 5.01
C ARG A 47 18.42 -5.30 4.35
N GLY A 48 18.21 -5.32 3.04
CA GLY A 48 17.86 -6.52 2.28
C GLY A 48 16.42 -7.00 2.51
N LEU A 49 15.50 -6.12 2.91
CA LEU A 49 14.08 -6.43 3.02
C LEU A 49 13.36 -6.13 1.70
N ASP A 50 12.38 -6.97 1.34
CA ASP A 50 11.44 -6.65 0.25
C ASP A 50 10.50 -5.53 0.71
N ALA A 51 10.73 -4.33 0.19
CA ALA A 51 9.90 -3.16 0.50
C ALA A 51 9.52 -2.40 -0.76
N ARG A 52 8.24 -2.04 -0.86
CA ARG A 52 7.65 -1.26 -1.95
C ARG A 52 7.12 0.07 -1.40
N CYS A 53 7.37 1.16 -2.11
CA CYS A 53 6.87 2.48 -1.74
C CYS A 53 5.47 2.67 -2.34
N LEU A 54 4.45 2.89 -1.50
CA LEU A 54 3.05 2.98 -1.97
C LEU A 54 2.83 4.12 -2.97
N PRO A 55 3.30 5.37 -2.73
CA PRO A 55 3.23 6.43 -3.74
C PRO A 55 3.89 6.07 -5.08
N ASP A 56 4.99 5.31 -5.07
CA ASP A 56 5.64 4.86 -6.31
C ASP A 56 4.81 3.81 -7.04
N LEU A 57 4.21 2.86 -6.31
CA LEU A 57 3.29 1.88 -6.88
C LEU A 57 2.08 2.58 -7.53
N MET A 58 1.48 3.55 -6.83
CA MET A 58 0.36 4.35 -7.35
C MET A 58 0.72 5.13 -8.61
N ALA A 59 1.92 5.71 -8.65
CA ALA A 59 2.43 6.46 -9.80
C ALA A 59 2.76 5.55 -11.00
N SER A 60 3.19 4.31 -10.73
CA SER A 60 3.49 3.31 -11.75
C SER A 60 2.25 2.59 -12.32
N ALA A 61 1.07 2.83 -11.74
CA ALA A 61 -0.16 2.22 -12.20
C ALA A 61 -0.47 2.67 -13.64
N ALA A 62 -0.77 1.69 -14.51
CA ALA A 62 -1.19 1.92 -15.88
C ALA A 62 -2.41 2.87 -15.92
N PRO A 63 -2.69 3.52 -17.07
CA PRO A 63 -3.94 4.27 -17.23
C PRO A 63 -5.16 3.43 -16.81
N LEU A 64 -6.08 4.05 -16.09
CA LEU A 64 -7.24 3.38 -15.49
C LEU A 64 -8.51 3.91 -16.14
N ASP A 65 -9.46 3.02 -16.43
CA ASP A 65 -10.86 3.42 -16.59
C ASP A 65 -11.43 3.68 -15.19
N LEU A 66 -11.49 4.94 -14.80
CA LEU A 66 -11.86 5.32 -13.45
C LEU A 66 -13.28 4.88 -13.10
N ALA A 67 -14.20 4.90 -14.06
CA ALA A 67 -15.60 4.52 -13.82
C ALA A 67 -15.71 3.00 -13.61
N ALA A 68 -15.12 2.21 -14.51
CA ALA A 68 -15.13 0.75 -14.41
C ALA A 68 -14.41 0.25 -13.14
N GLU A 69 -13.28 0.87 -12.77
CA GLU A 69 -12.57 0.49 -11.55
C GLU A 69 -13.34 0.89 -10.29
N THR A 70 -14.04 2.03 -10.29
CA THR A 70 -14.88 2.42 -9.15
C THR A 70 -15.98 1.38 -8.92
N GLU A 71 -16.72 1.02 -9.97
CA GLU A 71 -17.78 0.02 -9.90
C GLU A 71 -17.23 -1.34 -9.43
N ARG A 72 -16.09 -1.78 -9.98
CA ARG A 72 -15.44 -3.04 -9.57
C ARG A 72 -15.07 -3.03 -8.10
N LEU A 73 -14.46 -1.96 -7.61
CA LEU A 73 -14.00 -1.87 -6.23
C LEU A 73 -15.17 -1.85 -5.25
N GLU A 74 -16.21 -1.06 -5.53
CA GLU A 74 -17.43 -1.03 -4.69
C GLU A 74 -18.18 -2.38 -4.68
N ALA A 75 -18.07 -3.17 -5.75
CA ALA A 75 -18.63 -4.52 -5.80
C ALA A 75 -17.75 -5.59 -5.13
N SER A 76 -16.42 -5.37 -5.09
CA SER A 76 -15.45 -6.37 -4.60
C SER A 76 -15.20 -6.26 -3.10
N TYR A 77 -15.22 -5.04 -2.56
CA TYR A 77 -14.94 -4.76 -1.16
C TYR A 77 -16.24 -4.42 -0.44
N ASP A 78 -16.40 -4.92 0.79
CA ASP A 78 -17.54 -4.60 1.67
C ASP A 78 -17.41 -3.17 2.21
N THR A 79 -17.53 -2.21 1.31
CA THR A 79 -17.47 -0.76 1.57
C THR A 79 -18.68 -0.11 0.91
N PRO A 80 -19.49 0.69 1.62
CA PRO A 80 -20.69 1.28 1.05
C PRO A 80 -20.42 2.17 -0.17
N SER A 81 -19.29 2.90 -0.17
CA SER A 81 -18.77 3.60 -1.35
C SER A 81 -17.28 3.92 -1.19
N LEU A 82 -16.56 4.07 -2.31
CA LEU A 82 -15.22 4.66 -2.32
C LEU A 82 -15.18 6.08 -1.76
N ARG A 83 -16.34 6.78 -1.74
CA ARG A 83 -16.49 8.07 -1.08
C ARG A 83 -16.15 8.03 0.40
N ASP A 84 -16.58 6.99 1.11
CA ASP A 84 -16.33 6.87 2.55
C ASP A 84 -14.85 6.66 2.84
N VAL A 85 -14.13 6.02 1.90
CA VAL A 85 -12.68 5.85 1.99
C VAL A 85 -11.96 7.19 1.89
N TRP A 86 -12.17 7.96 0.82
CA TRP A 86 -11.40 9.19 0.64
C TRP A 86 -11.84 10.34 1.54
N LEU A 87 -13.08 10.33 2.07
CA LEU A 87 -13.53 11.31 3.07
C LEU A 87 -12.70 11.27 4.35
N THR A 88 -12.11 10.12 4.66
CA THR A 88 -11.27 9.92 5.85
C THR A 88 -9.77 9.98 5.55
N ASP A 89 -9.36 10.11 4.28
CA ASP A 89 -7.94 10.27 3.88
C ASP A 89 -7.50 11.73 4.06
N PRO A 90 -6.55 12.03 4.98
CA PRO A 90 -6.03 13.40 5.14
C PRO A 90 -5.41 13.97 3.86
N ALA A 91 -4.90 13.13 2.94
CA ALA A 91 -4.36 13.60 1.67
C ALA A 91 -5.42 14.20 0.73
N CYS A 92 -6.70 13.88 0.97
CA CYS A 92 -7.85 14.38 0.22
C CYS A 92 -8.40 15.71 0.78
N ALA A 93 -7.92 16.18 1.93
CA ALA A 93 -8.37 17.43 2.54
C ALA A 93 -8.13 18.63 1.60
N GLY A 94 -9.20 19.36 1.25
CA GLY A 94 -9.15 20.52 0.38
C GLY A 94 -8.89 20.22 -1.11
N ARG A 95 -8.97 18.94 -1.52
CA ARG A 95 -8.79 18.52 -2.92
C ARG A 95 -10.13 18.32 -3.63
N PRO A 96 -10.19 18.45 -4.98
CA PRO A 96 -11.39 18.15 -5.75
C PRO A 96 -11.77 16.66 -5.65
N GLU A 97 -13.07 16.37 -5.64
CA GLU A 97 -13.59 15.00 -5.53
C GLU A 97 -13.02 14.06 -6.60
N ALA A 98 -12.94 14.51 -7.86
CA ALA A 98 -12.36 13.71 -8.94
C ALA A 98 -10.90 13.30 -8.67
N TRP A 99 -10.11 14.18 -8.05
CA TRP A 99 -8.74 13.88 -7.66
C TRP A 99 -8.68 12.85 -6.53
N CYS A 100 -9.56 13.01 -5.53
CA CYS A 100 -9.67 12.09 -4.40
C CYS A 100 -10.08 10.68 -4.86
N LEU A 101 -11.06 10.60 -5.77
CA LEU A 101 -11.52 9.35 -6.36
C LEU A 101 -10.39 8.65 -7.13
N GLU A 102 -9.73 9.35 -8.06
CA GLU A 102 -8.62 8.77 -8.82
C GLU A 102 -7.49 8.27 -7.91
N ARG A 103 -7.11 9.09 -6.91
CA ARG A 103 -6.10 8.72 -5.93
C ARG A 103 -6.48 7.44 -5.19
N THR A 104 -7.73 7.34 -4.73
CA THR A 104 -8.23 6.18 -4.00
C THR A 104 -8.19 4.93 -4.86
N VAL A 105 -8.71 5.00 -6.09
CA VAL A 105 -8.65 3.88 -7.03
C VAL A 105 -7.20 3.45 -7.29
N ARG A 106 -6.27 4.39 -7.49
CA ARG A 106 -4.84 4.08 -7.63
C ARG A 106 -4.25 3.42 -6.39
N CYS A 107 -4.69 3.82 -5.20
CA CYS A 107 -4.25 3.22 -3.93
C CYS A 107 -4.70 1.75 -3.84
N PHE A 108 -5.96 1.47 -4.13
CA PHE A 108 -6.49 0.10 -4.18
C PHE A 108 -5.72 -0.75 -5.20
N ARG A 109 -5.54 -0.27 -6.44
CA ARG A 109 -4.79 -1.01 -7.47
C ARG A 109 -3.34 -1.26 -7.07
N ALA A 110 -2.69 -0.30 -6.42
CA ALA A 110 -1.33 -0.45 -5.93
C ALA A 110 -1.23 -1.54 -4.85
N LEU A 111 -2.21 -1.60 -3.94
CA LEU A 111 -2.26 -2.60 -2.87
C LEU A 111 -2.62 -3.99 -3.41
N GLU A 112 -3.64 -4.10 -4.27
CA GLU A 112 -4.01 -5.36 -4.96
C GLU A 112 -2.79 -5.94 -5.68
N ARG A 113 -2.06 -5.12 -6.45
CA ARG A 113 -0.82 -5.55 -7.11
C ARG A 113 0.24 -6.01 -6.12
N ALA A 114 0.43 -5.30 -5.01
CA ALA A 114 1.39 -5.71 -3.99
C ALA A 114 0.99 -7.05 -3.34
N PHE A 115 -0.31 -7.31 -3.16
CA PHE A 115 -0.81 -8.59 -2.68
C PHE A 115 -0.58 -9.71 -3.70
N ASP A 116 -0.83 -9.45 -4.99
CA ASP A 116 -0.59 -10.42 -6.06
C ASP A 116 0.91 -10.76 -6.20
N ASP A 117 1.78 -9.74 -6.13
CA ASP A 117 3.24 -9.90 -6.25
C ASP A 117 3.82 -10.70 -5.07
N VAL A 118 3.27 -10.49 -3.87
CA VAL A 118 3.70 -11.23 -2.68
C VAL A 118 3.09 -12.62 -2.69
N GLY A 119 1.82 -12.79 -3.04
CA GLY A 119 1.12 -14.08 -3.05
C GLY A 119 0.76 -14.61 -1.64
N PRO A 120 -0.14 -15.63 -1.55
CA PRO A 120 -0.58 -16.24 -0.29
C PRO A 120 0.48 -17.14 0.36
#